data_AF-A0A7S9D2H9-F1
#
_entry.id   AF-A0A7S9D2H9-F1
#
_cell.length_a   1.000
_cell.length_b   1.000
_cell.length_c   1.000
_cell.angle_alpha   90.00
_cell.angle_beta   90.00
_cell.angle_gamma   90.00
#
_symmetry.space_group_name_H-M   'P 1'
#
loop_
_entity.id
_entity.type
_entity.pdbx_description
1 polymer ?
#
loop_
_entity_poly.entity_id
_entity_poly.type
_entity_poly.pdbx_seq_one_letter_code
_entity_poly.pdbx_strand_id
1 'polypeptide(L)' 'MPDAEMTALLRAVLDEVCAGIPWSEVTTRERVAEKLREAARTGRCSVDDLKRAGREALTRAPTMWP' A
#
# COMPACT_ATOMS: atom_id res chain seq x y z
N MET A 1 13.70 16.34 0.56
CA MET A 1 13.46 15.37 1.64
C MET A 1 12.02 14.92 1.50
N PRO A 2 11.69 13.63 1.35
CA PRO A 2 10.30 13.21 1.49
C PRO A 2 9.90 13.58 2.92
N ASP A 3 8.80 14.32 3.08
CA ASP A 3 8.28 14.68 4.39
C ASP A 3 8.26 13.45 5.29
N ALA A 4 8.85 13.57 6.49
CA ALA A 4 8.80 12.50 7.49
C ALA A 4 7.35 12.10 7.77
N GLU A 5 6.44 13.08 7.70
CA GLU A 5 5.00 12.92 7.80
C GLU A 5 4.42 12.05 6.66
N MET A 6 4.82 12.29 5.42
CA MET A 6 4.41 11.48 4.26
C MET A 6 4.91 10.04 4.38
N THR A 7 6.13 9.85 4.90
CA THR A 7 6.70 8.52 5.12
C THR A 7 5.97 7.77 6.25
N ALA A 8 5.61 8.47 7.33
CA ALA A 8 4.83 7.91 8.42
C ALA A 8 3.42 7.50 7.96
N LEU A 9 2.78 8.34 7.15
CA LEU A 9 1.45 8.10 6.60
C LEU A 9 1.46 6.89 5.64
N LEU A 10 2.46 6.79 4.76
CA LEU A 10 2.64 5.62 3.89
C LEU A 10 2.84 4.32 4.69
N ARG A 11 3.61 4.36 5.78
CA ARG A 11 3.80 3.20 6.66
C ARG A 11 2.52 2.81 7.39
N ALA A 12 1.77 3.77 7.92
CA ALA A 12 0.52 3.51 8.61
C ALA A 12 -0.52 2.88 7.67
N VAL A 13 -0.65 3.40 6.44
CA VAL A 13 -1.56 2.82 5.44
C VAL A 13 -1.09 1.45 4.98
N LEU A 14 0.22 1.26 4.76
CA LEU A 14 0.78 -0.05 4.41
C LEU A 14 0.48 -1.09 5.49
N ASP A 15 0.68 -0.75 6.76
CA ASP A 15 0.42 -1.63 7.90
C ASP A 15 -1.07 -2.01 7.97
N GLU A 16 -1.98 -1.04 7.82
CA GLU A 16 -3.42 -1.29 7.82
C GLU A 16 -3.86 -2.20 6.64
N VAL A 17 -3.36 -1.93 5.43
CA VAL A 17 -3.68 -2.73 4.24
C VAL A 17 -3.05 -4.13 4.33
N CYS A 18 -1.85 -4.24 4.92
CA CYS A 18 -1.15 -5.50 5.09
C CYS A 18 -1.57 -6.28 6.35
N ALA A 19 -2.37 -5.71 7.24
CA ALA A 19 -2.84 -6.38 8.46
C ALA A 19 -3.61 -7.68 8.15
N GLY A 20 -4.28 -7.75 7.00
CA GLY A 20 -4.97 -8.95 6.53
C GLY A 20 -4.11 -9.90 5.68
N ILE A 21 -2.86 -9.54 5.39
CA ILE A 21 -1.99 -10.30 4.49
C ILE A 21 -1.01 -11.13 5.33
N PRO A 22 -0.94 -12.46 5.12
CA PRO A 22 0.01 -13.29 5.84
C PRO A 22 1.45 -12.86 5.56
N TRP A 23 2.35 -13.08 6.52
CA TRP A 23 3.77 -12.73 6.37
C TRP A 23 4.47 -13.46 5.21
N SER A 24 3.94 -14.61 4.79
CA SER A 24 4.43 -15.38 3.64
C SER A 24 4.22 -14.68 2.30
N GLU A 25 3.28 -13.73 2.23
CA GLU A 25 2.90 -13.01 1.00
C GLU A 25 3.75 -11.74 0.83
N VAL A 26 5.07 -11.91 0.81
CA VAL A 26 6.05 -10.82 0.69
C VAL A 26 5.84 -10.03 -0.60
N THR A 27 5.60 -10.73 -1.71
CA THR A 27 5.35 -10.13 -3.03
C THR A 27 4.13 -9.22 -3.02
N THR A 28 3.07 -9.62 -2.32
CA THR A 28 1.85 -8.83 -2.19
C THR A 28 2.10 -7.56 -1.37
N ARG A 29 2.83 -7.67 -0.25
CA ARG A 29 3.21 -6.52 0.58
C ARG A 29 4.12 -5.53 -0.16
N GLU A 30 5.10 -6.02 -0.92
CA GLU A 30 5.98 -5.19 -1.74
C GLU A 30 5.18 -4.43 -2.81
N ARG A 31 4.27 -5.11 -3.51
CA ARG A 31 3.43 -4.50 -4.54
C ARG A 31 2.51 -3.41 -3.98
N VAL A 32 1.96 -3.61 -2.77
CA VAL A 32 1.18 -2.57 -2.06
C VAL A 32 2.07 -1.39 -1.71
N ALA A 33 3.28 -1.63 -1.19
CA ALA A 33 4.24 -0.57 -0.85
C ALA A 33 4.67 0.24 -2.09
N GLU A 34 4.92 -0.42 -3.22
CA GLU A 34 5.23 0.24 -4.49
C GLU A 34 4.05 1.10 -4.98
N LYS A 35 2.81 0.57 -4.94
CA LYS A 35 1.63 1.34 -5.35
C LYS A 35 1.36 2.54 -4.45
N LEU A 36 1.55 2.40 -3.14
CA LEU A 36 1.47 3.50 -2.18
C LEU A 36 2.53 4.58 -2.48
N ARG A 37 3.77 4.18 -2.75
CA ARG A 37 4.84 5.12 -3.15
C ARG A 37 4.55 5.80 -4.49
N GLU A 38 3.97 5.10 -5.46
CA GLU A 38 3.56 5.68 -6.73
C GLU A 38 2.43 6.70 -6.55
N ALA A 39 1.41 6.38 -5.75
CA ALA A 39 0.30 7.27 -5.42
C ALA A 39 0.80 8.55 -4.71
N ALA A 40 1.71 8.42 -3.75
CA ALA A 40 2.35 9.56 -3.11
C ALA A 40 3.17 10.41 -4.10
N ARG A 41 3.93 9.77 -5.00
CA ARG A 41 4.69 10.48 -6.05
C ARG A 41 3.80 11.20 -7.06
N THR A 42 2.59 10.71 -7.32
CA THR A 42 1.60 11.36 -8.20
C THR A 42 0.81 12.47 -7.50
N GLY A 43 1.13 12.80 -6.25
CA GLY A 43 0.46 13.86 -5.49
C GLY A 43 -0.84 13.43 -4.83
N ARG A 44 -1.15 12.11 -4.82
CA ARG A 44 -2.28 11.58 -4.06
C ARG A 44 -1.84 11.36 -2.61
N CYS A 45 -1.88 12.44 -1.83
CA CYS A 45 -1.41 12.45 -0.44
C CYS A 45 -2.51 12.18 0.60
N SER A 46 -3.76 11.96 0.19
CA SER A 46 -4.82 11.62 1.13
C SER A 46 -4.76 10.16 1.56
N VAL A 47 -4.95 9.92 2.86
CA VAL A 47 -5.02 8.58 3.48
C VAL A 47 -6.02 7.69 2.73
N ASP A 48 -7.18 8.23 2.36
CA ASP A 48 -8.23 7.48 1.65
C ASP A 48 -7.77 7.01 0.25
N ASP A 49 -7.08 7.87 -0.50
CA ASP A 49 -6.57 7.53 -1.83
C ASP A 49 -5.46 6.47 -1.75
N LEU A 50 -4.60 6.57 -0.74
CA LEU A 50 -3.55 5.59 -0.47
C LEU A 50 -4.15 4.24 -0.07
N LYS A 51 -5.17 4.22 0.79
CA LYS A 51 -5.90 2.99 1.16
C LYS A 51 -6.59 2.37 -0.04
N ARG A 52 -7.22 3.18 -0.88
CA ARG A 52 -7.86 2.72 -2.13
C ARG A 52 -6.85 2.12 -3.09
N ALA A 53 -5.72 2.80 -3.33
CA ALA A 53 -4.65 2.30 -4.18
C ALA A 53 -4.04 0.99 -3.64
N GLY A 54 -3.86 0.88 -2.32
CA GLY A 54 -3.41 -0.34 -1.66
C GLY A 54 -4.41 -1.49 -1.80
N ARG A 55 -5.70 -1.25 -1.58
CA ARG A 55 -6.76 -2.25 -1.77
C ARG A 55 -6.91 -2.67 -3.23
N GLU A 56 -6.84 -1.72 -4.18
CA GLU A 56 -6.80 -2.06 -5.61
C GLU A 56 -5.60 -2.94 -5.95
N ALA A 57 -4.44 -2.69 -5.34
CA ALA A 57 -3.27 -3.53 -5.54
C ALA A 57 -3.50 -4.98 -5.08
N LEU A 58 -4.31 -5.18 -4.03
CA LEU A 58 -4.76 -6.49 -3.54
C LEU A 58 -5.81 -7.13 -4.44
N THR A 59 -6.89 -6.43 -4.75
CA THR A 59 -8.00 -6.95 -5.58
C THR A 59 -7.56 -7.29 -7.00
N ARG A 60 -6.56 -6.57 -7.51
CA ARG A 60 -6.02 -6.73 -8.86
C ARG A 60 -4.79 -7.65 -8.90
N ALA A 61 -4.35 -8.17 -7.75
CA ALA A 61 -3.52 -9.37 -7.76
C ALA A 61 -4.42 -10.53 -8.22
N PRO A 62 -3.99 -11.36 -9.18
CA PRO A 62 -4.80 -12.48 -9.62
C PRO A 62 -5.11 -13.31 -8.39
N THR A 63 -6.40 -13.40 -8.04
CA THR A 63 -6.97 -14.26 -7.01
C THR A 63 -6.59 -15.70 -7.32
N MET A 64 -5.38 -16.07 -6.91
CA MET A 64 -4.92 -17.43 -6.76
C MET A 64 -4.51 -17.55 -5.29
N TRP A 65 -5.44 -17.23 -4.39
CA TRP A 65 -5.30 -17.56 -2.98
C TRP A 65 -5.86 -18.99 -2.79
N PRO A 66 -5.05 -19.94 -2.26
CA PRO A 66 -5.50 -21.28 -1.93
C PRO A 66 -6.45 -21.32 -0.72
#